data_AF-A0A9D0Y4P7-F1
#
_entry.id   AF-A0A9D0Y4P7-F1
#
_cell.length_a   1.000
_cell.length_b   1.000
_cell.length_c   1.000
_cell.angle_alpha   90.00
_cell.angle_beta   90.00
_cell.angle_gamma   90.00
#
_symmetry.space_group_name_H-M   'P 1'
#
loop_
_entity.id
_entity.type
_entity.pdbx_description
1 polymer ?
#
loop_
_entity_poly.entity_id
_entity_poly.type
_entity_poly.pdbx_seq_one_letter_code
_entity_poly.pdbx_strand_id
1 'polypeptide(L)'
;MSEDIEFVDGLVIKKPHENAPDFVKCGLSIKRAELIAWLTAKPDAWVNLQIKESRNGKWYAAVDNWKPSEPGNFNQAPAQPKTEEFNDDIPF
;
A
#
# COMPACT_ATOMS: atom_id res chain seq x y z
N MET A 1 -10.99 13.80 0.35
CA MET A 1 -9.80 13.64 1.22
C MET A 1 -8.62 13.76 0.30
N SER A 2 -7.72 14.71 0.56
CA SER A 2 -6.53 14.91 -0.27
C SER A 2 -5.64 13.68 -0.11
N GLU A 3 -5.57 12.82 -1.12
CA GLU A 3 -4.57 11.77 -1.19
C GLU A 3 -3.21 12.46 -1.15
N ASP A 4 -2.56 12.43 0.01
CA ASP A 4 -1.19 12.91 0.17
C ASP A 4 -0.30 11.91 -0.57
N ILE A 5 -0.05 12.21 -1.84
CA ILE A 5 0.84 11.42 -2.68
C ILE A 5 2.26 11.78 -2.27
N GLU A 6 2.89 10.89 -1.50
CA GLU A 6 4.30 11.03 -1.17
C GLU A 6 5.14 10.66 -2.39
N PHE A 7 5.88 11.64 -2.92
CA PHE A 7 6.79 11.44 -4.05
C PHE A 7 8.16 10.96 -3.56
N VAL A 8 8.82 10.16 -4.40
CA VAL A 8 10.20 9.71 -4.16
C VAL A 8 11.16 10.78 -4.67
N ASP A 9 12.02 11.28 -3.79
CA ASP A 9 13.05 12.24 -4.21
C ASP A 9 14.21 11.52 -4.93
N GLY A 10 14.76 12.17 -5.95
CA GLY A 10 15.83 11.63 -6.77
C GLY A 10 15.41 10.51 -7.73
N LEU A 11 14.12 10.15 -7.83
CA LEU A 11 13.61 9.15 -8.76
C LEU A 11 12.73 9.79 -9.84
N VAL A 12 13.12 9.63 -11.10
CA VAL A 12 12.37 10.14 -12.26
C VAL A 12 11.93 8.97 -13.13
N ILE A 13 10.62 8.88 -13.38
CA ILE A 13 10.03 7.90 -14.29
C ILE A 13 9.80 8.56 -15.65
N LYS A 14 10.23 7.88 -16.70
CA LYS A 14 10.04 8.29 -18.09
C LYS A 14 9.22 7.23 -18.81
N LYS A 15 8.29 7.69 -19.64
CA LYS A 15 7.57 6.82 -20.56
C LYS A 15 8.57 6.10 -21.47
N PRO A 16 8.34 4.82 -21.81
CA PRO A 16 9.17 4.12 -22.78
C PRO A 16 9.13 4.88 -24.11
N HIS A 17 10.25 4.85 -24.84
CA HIS A 17 10.32 5.49 -26.15
C HIS A 17 9.43 4.77 -27.16
N GLU A 18 8.99 5.49 -28.20
CA GLU A 18 8.12 4.96 -29.26
C GLU A 18 8.74 3.78 -30.02
N ASN A 19 10.09 3.70 -30.02
CA ASN A 19 10.86 2.61 -30.61
C ASN A 19 11.39 1.59 -29.58
N ALA A 20 10.96 1.69 -28.31
CA ALA A 20 11.40 0.76 -27.28
C ALA A 20 10.71 -0.61 -27.46
N PRO A 21 11.42 -1.73 -27.26
CA PRO A 21 10.82 -3.06 -27.32
C PRO A 21 9.68 -3.25 -26.30
N ASP A 22 8.70 -4.11 -26.60
CA ASP A 22 7.50 -4.33 -25.77
C ASP A 22 7.75 -4.78 -24.32
N PHE A 23 8.93 -5.36 -24.06
CA PHE A 23 9.35 -5.75 -22.72
C PHE A 23 9.83 -4.56 -21.86
N VAL A 24 10.10 -3.39 -22.45
CA VAL A 24 10.51 -2.18 -21.74
C VAL A 24 9.27 -1.41 -21.27
N LYS A 25 8.95 -1.49 -19.98
CA LYS A 25 7.74 -0.85 -19.41
C LYS A 25 7.92 0.62 -19.05
N CYS A 26 9.12 1.04 -18.65
CA CYS A 26 9.45 2.44 -18.38
C CYS A 26 10.96 2.65 -18.32
N GLY A 27 11.38 3.91 -18.47
CA GLY A 27 12.73 4.35 -18.16
C GLY A 27 12.81 4.89 -16.74
N LEU A 28 13.79 4.43 -15.97
CA LEU A 28 14.08 4.91 -14.62
C LEU A 28 15.35 5.73 -14.65
N SER A 29 15.31 6.94 -14.10
CA SER A 29 16.50 7.77 -13.88
C SER A 29 16.64 8.04 -12.40
N ILE A 30 17.76 7.60 -11.83
CA ILE A 30 18.05 7.70 -10.40
C ILE A 30 19.16 8.72 -10.20
N LYS A 31 18.87 9.75 -9.42
CA LYS A 31 19.89 10.63 -8.87
C LYS A 31 20.35 10.05 -7.54
N ARG A 32 21.52 9.41 -7.57
CA ARG A 32 22.08 8.64 -6.45
C ARG A 32 22.05 9.41 -5.12
N ALA A 33 22.53 10.66 -5.10
CA ALA A 33 22.64 11.42 -3.85
C ALA A 33 21.28 11.74 -3.23
N GLU A 34 20.32 12.21 -4.03
CA GLU A 34 18.97 12.57 -3.58
C GLU A 34 18.19 11.30 -3.15
N LEU A 35 18.28 10.21 -3.92
CA LEU A 35 17.60 8.97 -3.56
C LEU A 35 18.17 8.35 -2.28
N ILE A 36 19.49 8.39 -2.06
CA ILE A 36 20.09 7.88 -0.82
C ILE A 36 19.65 8.71 0.39
N ALA A 37 19.63 10.04 0.26
CA ALA A 37 19.16 10.91 1.34
C ALA A 37 17.70 10.60 1.71
N TRP A 38 16.86 10.42 0.69
CA TRP A 38 15.45 10.04 0.86
C TRP A 38 15.30 8.66 1.51
N LEU A 39 16.04 7.65 1.04
CA LEU A 39 16.01 6.29 1.61
C LEU A 39 16.52 6.25 3.05
N THR A 40 17.57 7.00 3.37
CA THR A 40 18.14 7.06 4.73
C THR A 40 17.18 7.70 5.72
N ALA A 41 16.29 8.58 5.25
CA ALA A 41 15.24 9.17 6.07
C ALA A 41 14.08 8.22 6.36
N LYS A 42 13.96 7.09 5.64
CA LYS A 42 12.90 6.10 5.87
C LYS A 42 13.33 5.08 6.93
N PRO A 43 12.56 4.90 8.01
CA PRO A 43 12.89 3.94 9.07
C PRO A 43 12.54 2.50 8.70
N ASP A 44 11.71 2.30 7.67
CA ASP A 44 11.19 1.00 7.28
C ASP A 44 12.22 0.15 6.52
N ALA A 45 12.26 -1.15 6.81
CA ALA A 45 13.12 -2.09 6.10
C ALA A 45 12.70 -2.31 4.63
N TRP A 46 11.42 -2.06 4.32
CA TRP A 46 10.85 -2.19 2.99
C TRP A 46 10.08 -0.92 2.63
N VAL A 47 10.34 -0.40 1.43
CA VAL A 47 9.64 0.77 0.91
C VAL A 47 8.96 0.38 -0.39
N ASN A 48 7.63 0.43 -0.40
CA ASN A 48 6.83 0.08 -1.58
C ASN A 48 6.57 1.32 -2.42
N LEU A 49 6.76 1.21 -3.73
CA LEU A 49 6.58 2.31 -4.69
C LEU A 49 5.60 1.89 -5.80
N GLN A 50 4.70 2.79 -6.16
CA GLN A 50 3.79 2.66 -7.30
C GLN A 50 4.11 3.66 -8.40
N ILE A 51 4.15 3.20 -9.65
CA ILE A 51 4.26 4.08 -10.82
C ILE A 51 2.86 4.51 -11.23
N LYS A 52 2.63 5.82 -11.26
CA LYS A 52 1.35 6.44 -11.61
C LYS A 52 1.53 7.48 -12.71
N GLU A 53 0.48 7.71 -13.48
CA GLU A 53 0.42 8.77 -14.49
C GLU A 53 -0.33 9.97 -13.94
N SER A 54 0.29 11.15 -14.05
CA SER A 54 -0.34 12.41 -13.69
C SER A 54 -1.32 12.85 -14.78
N ARG A 55 -2.25 13.74 -14.43
CA ARG A 55 -3.18 14.33 -15.40
C ARG A 55 -2.49 15.03 -16.59
N ASN A 56 -1.24 15.47 -16.42
CA ASN A 56 -0.43 16.08 -17.47
C ASN A 56 0.35 15.06 -18.31
N GLY A 57 0.06 13.76 -18.17
CA GLY A 57 0.70 12.68 -18.91
C GLY A 57 2.13 12.37 -18.49
N LYS A 58 2.64 12.95 -17.39
CA LYS A 58 3.95 12.63 -16.81
C LYS A 58 3.81 11.46 -15.85
N TRP A 59 4.70 10.47 -15.95
CA TRP A 59 4.77 9.36 -15.02
C TRP A 59 5.60 9.76 -13.80
N TYR A 60 5.18 9.28 -12.62
CA TYR A 60 5.85 9.52 -11.35
C TYR A 60 5.78 8.28 -10.47
N ALA A 61 6.71 8.16 -9.54
CA ALA A 61 6.68 7.14 -8.50
C ALA A 61 6.11 7.75 -7.21
N ALA A 62 5.14 7.07 -6.62
CA ALA A 62 4.52 7.42 -5.34
C ALA A 62 4.77 6.32 -4.33
N VAL A 63 5.01 6.67 -3.08
CA VAL A 63 5.12 5.69 -1.99
C VAL A 63 3.77 5.09 -1.70
N ASP A 64 3.73 3.77 -1.65
CA ASP A 64 2.58 3.01 -1.21
C ASP A 64 2.62 2.87 0.32
N ASN A 65 1.96 3.81 0.99
CA ASN A 65 1.73 3.75 2.43
C ASN A 65 0.42 3.03 2.78
N TRP A 66 -0.10 2.20 1.86
CA TRP A 66 -1.37 1.52 2.06
C TRP A 66 -1.27 0.57 3.26
N LYS A 67 -1.96 0.93 4.34
CA LYS A 67 -2.29 -0.01 5.41
C LYS A 67 -3.61 -0.66 5.02
N PRO A 68 -3.75 -2.00 5.11
CA PRO A 68 -5.06 -2.61 4.98
C PRO A 68 -5.98 -1.93 5.97
N SER A 69 -7.04 -1.27 5.46
CA SER A 69 -8.20 -0.98 6.30
C SER A 69 -8.57 -2.30 6.95
N GLU A 70 -8.67 -2.32 8.28
CA GLU A 70 -9.00 -3.52 9.05
C GLU A 70 -10.05 -4.33 8.29
N PRO A 71 -9.88 -5.65 8.11
CA PRO A 71 -10.93 -6.46 7.54
C PRO A 71 -12.18 -6.17 8.33
N GLY A 72 -13.13 -5.47 7.69
CA GLY A 72 -14.42 -5.17 8.29
C GLY A 72 -14.93 -6.45 8.91
N ASN A 73 -15.34 -6.36 10.17
CA ASN A 73 -15.79 -7.45 11.00
C ASN A 73 -16.95 -8.21 10.33
N PHE A 74 -16.66 -9.08 9.37
CA PHE A 74 -17.60 -10.02 8.74
C PHE A 74 -17.77 -11.24 9.66
N ASN A 75 -18.01 -11.00 10.94
CA ASN A 75 -18.45 -12.01 11.89
C ASN A 75 -19.70 -11.49 12.60
N GLN A 76 -20.78 -11.39 11.83
CA GLN A 76 -22.12 -11.51 12.37
C GLN A 76 -22.87 -12.58 11.57
N ALA A 77 -22.52 -13.85 11.84
CA ALA A 77 -23.47 -14.93 11.66
C ALA A 77 -24.45 -14.89 12.85
N PRO A 78 -25.77 -14.90 12.65
CA PRO A 78 -26.72 -14.95 13.74
C PRO A 78 -26.86 -16.37 14.32
N ALA A 79 -26.93 -16.42 15.65
CA ALA A 79 -27.53 -17.45 16.52
C ALA A 79 -26.81 -18.81 16.73
N GLN A 80 -26.29 -18.98 17.95
CA GLN A 80 -26.43 -20.23 18.71
C GLN A 80 -26.98 -19.88 20.11
N PRO A 81 -28.09 -20.50 20.56
CA PRO A 81 -28.63 -20.28 21.90
C PRO A 81 -27.67 -20.82 22.96
N LYS A 82 -27.55 -20.01 24.01
CA LYS A 82 -26.79 -20.27 25.23
C LYS A 82 -27.21 -21.61 25.83
N THR A 83 -26.27 -22.53 26.04
CA THR A 83 -26.48 -23.68 26.91
C THR A 83 -26.69 -23.14 28.33
N GLU A 84 -27.95 -23.05 28.75
CA GLU A 84 -28.28 -22.85 30.16
C GLU A 84 -27.92 -24.14 30.89
N GLU A 85 -26.80 -24.06 31.61
CA GLU A 85 -26.39 -24.95 32.68
C GLU A 85 -27.62 -25.27 33.53
N PHE A 86 -28.07 -26.53 33.45
CA PHE A 86 -29.00 -27.10 34.42
C PHE A 86 -28.33 -26.97 35.78
N ASN A 87 -28.79 -25.98 36.53
CA ASN A 87 -28.39 -25.71 37.89
C ASN A 87 -28.83 -26.93 38.72
N ASP A 88 -27.86 -27.78 39.05
CA ASP A 88 -28.02 -29.01 39.82
C ASP A 88 -28.21 -28.69 41.30
N ASP A 89 -29.20 -27.84 41.60
CA ASP A 89 -29.66 -27.50 42.95
C ASP A 89 -31.08 -28.04 43.15
N ILE A 90 -31.18 -29.37 43.10
CA ILE A 90 -32.35 -30.14 43.53
C ILE A 90 -32.15 -30.48 45.01
N PRO A 91 -32.84 -29.83 45.96
CA PRO A 91 -32.87 -30.30 47.34
C PRO A 91 -33.74 -31.57 47.44
N PHE A 92 -33.26 -32.54 48.24
CA PHE A 92 -33.94 -33.81 48.56
C PHE A 92 -35.36 -33.65 49.11
#